data_AF-A0A832UXV5-F1
#
_entry.id   AF-A0A832UXV5-F1
#
_cell.length_a   1.000
_cell.length_b   1.000
_cell.length_c   1.000
_cell.angle_alpha   90.00
_cell.angle_beta   90.00
_cell.angle_gamma   90.00
#
_symmetry.space_group_name_H-M   'P 1'
#
loop_
_entity.id
_entity.type
_entity.pdbx_description
1 polymer ?
#
loop_
_entity_poly.entity_id
_entity_poly.type
_entity_poly.pdbx_seq_one_letter_code
_entity_poly.pdbx_strand_id
1 'polypeptide(L)'
;MDADEYREKYKFVIKHRIVPRDFGTYEGIRAFETERVVIATKDMSFEDYLDMRKLHLLVKTTFFEKAYDPLLKYAKSCGIGLNELIHRCYSSLRTAPPELKQVFNEYIEATKSELWDSEEALVDFYNKEENYNKLASGELGGNLIQQYSANLLNVHYLHLAQYIASNLVEMIKEKQGTVDGEQVAELIDFLSYRLGGAFKTEMLNDVYTHEFKHDIKAWVDENDRVGSDDDVGRIDNYKRNVMYKFFYNTEKKDKITTLFKQYGTTDQFIGKLLTRDSLLTFFRDIELVGEENKTATQVKEAISVKQLATGDYER
;
A
#
# COMPACT_ATOMS: atom_id res chain seq x y z
N MET A 1 -39.72 9.15 0.32
CA MET A 1 -38.72 10.04 0.92
C MET A 1 -37.85 10.53 -0.22
N ASP A 2 -37.93 11.82 -0.54
CA ASP A 2 -37.04 12.41 -1.54
C ASP A 2 -35.63 12.63 -0.95
N ALA A 3 -34.69 13.08 -1.77
CA ALA A 3 -33.29 13.21 -1.37
C ALA A 3 -33.07 14.28 -0.29
N ASP A 4 -33.88 15.34 -0.26
CA ASP A 4 -33.72 16.44 0.70
C ASP A 4 -34.37 16.08 2.04
N GLU A 5 -35.52 15.40 2.01
CA GLU A 5 -36.14 14.78 3.18
C GLU A 5 -35.20 13.75 3.84
N TYR A 6 -34.45 12.97 3.02
CA TYR A 6 -33.44 12.04 3.52
C TYR A 6 -32.27 12.76 4.21
N ARG A 7 -31.75 13.82 3.59
CA ARG A 7 -30.63 14.61 4.14
C ARG A 7 -31.00 15.23 5.49
N GLU A 8 -32.20 15.81 5.59
CA GLU A 8 -32.67 16.43 6.82
C GLU A 8 -32.87 15.38 7.92
N LYS A 9 -33.55 14.27 7.60
CA LYS A 9 -33.81 13.19 8.56
C LYS A 9 -32.54 12.63 9.20
N TYR A 10 -31.46 12.52 8.42
CA TYR A 10 -30.18 11.96 8.89
C TYR A 10 -29.11 13.03 9.16
N LYS A 11 -29.47 14.32 9.13
CA LYS A 11 -28.57 15.45 9.40
C LYS A 11 -27.24 15.35 8.63
N PHE A 12 -27.32 15.13 7.32
CA PHE A 12 -26.13 15.03 6.49
C PHE A 12 -25.37 16.36 6.46
N VAL A 13 -24.09 16.32 6.81
CA VAL A 13 -23.14 17.41 6.54
C VAL A 13 -22.46 17.09 5.22
N ILE A 14 -22.69 17.94 4.23
CA ILE A 14 -22.20 17.74 2.86
C ILE A 14 -21.05 18.72 2.60
N LYS A 15 -20.02 18.22 1.92
CA LYS A 15 -18.95 19.03 1.31
C LYS A 15 -18.85 18.69 -0.17
N HIS A 16 -18.14 19.53 -0.91
CA HIS A 16 -17.84 19.35 -2.32
C HIS A 16 -16.36 19.05 -2.50
N ARG A 17 -16.03 18.19 -3.47
CA ARG A 17 -14.65 18.00 -3.90
C ARG A 17 -14.58 17.74 -5.40
N ILE A 18 -13.39 17.90 -5.97
CA ILE A 18 -13.16 17.70 -7.39
C ILE A 18 -13.12 16.19 -7.69
N VAL A 19 -13.73 15.76 -8.80
CA VAL A 19 -13.57 14.39 -9.28
C VAL A 19 -12.20 14.25 -9.93
N PRO A 20 -11.32 13.34 -9.46
CA PRO A 20 -9.94 13.30 -9.92
C PRO A 20 -9.80 13.02 -11.43
N ARG A 21 -9.17 13.96 -12.15
CA ARG A 21 -8.91 13.95 -13.61
C ARG A 21 -10.11 14.26 -14.50
N ASP A 22 -11.24 14.66 -13.94
CA ASP A 22 -12.45 14.97 -14.70
C ASP A 22 -12.60 16.50 -14.81
N PHE A 23 -11.68 17.12 -15.53
CA PHE A 23 -11.66 18.55 -15.83
C PHE A 23 -11.01 18.81 -17.19
N GLY A 24 -11.29 19.97 -17.79
CA GLY A 24 -10.69 20.34 -19.07
C GLY A 24 -11.06 21.74 -19.54
N THR A 25 -10.44 22.17 -20.63
CA THR A 25 -10.77 23.43 -21.31
C THR A 25 -11.44 23.12 -22.64
N TYR A 26 -12.67 23.60 -22.82
CA TYR A 26 -13.48 23.41 -24.03
C TYR A 26 -13.88 24.77 -24.57
N GLU A 27 -13.48 25.09 -25.81
CA GLU A 27 -13.75 26.40 -26.43
C GLU A 27 -13.30 27.60 -25.56
N GLY A 28 -12.21 27.43 -24.80
CA GLY A 28 -11.70 28.46 -23.88
C GLY A 28 -12.40 28.51 -22.51
N ILE A 29 -13.42 27.69 -22.29
CA ILE A 29 -14.16 27.56 -21.02
C ILE A 29 -13.58 26.40 -20.22
N ARG A 30 -13.19 26.66 -18.97
CA ARG A 30 -12.78 25.61 -18.02
C ARG A 30 -14.02 24.93 -17.45
N ALA A 31 -14.05 23.61 -17.54
CA ALA A 31 -15.09 22.76 -16.98
C ALA A 31 -14.48 21.84 -15.93
N PHE A 32 -15.20 21.63 -14.82
CA PHE A 32 -14.78 20.84 -13.68
C PHE A 32 -15.92 19.93 -13.26
N GLU A 33 -15.67 18.63 -13.17
CA GLU A 33 -16.62 17.70 -12.54
C GLU A 33 -16.40 17.72 -11.03
N THR A 34 -17.48 17.92 -10.28
CA THR A 34 -17.44 17.95 -8.81
C THR A 34 -18.39 16.91 -8.23
N GLU A 35 -18.06 16.40 -7.05
CA GLU A 35 -18.92 15.47 -6.32
C GLU A 35 -19.27 15.99 -4.93
N ARG A 36 -20.43 15.59 -4.44
CA ARG A 36 -20.87 15.81 -3.06
C ARG A 36 -20.48 14.63 -2.20
N VAL A 37 -19.84 14.90 -1.08
CA VAL A 37 -19.45 13.90 -0.10
C VAL A 37 -20.12 14.18 1.24
N VAL A 38 -20.72 13.14 1.82
CA VAL A 38 -21.27 13.20 3.18
C VAL A 38 -20.13 12.96 4.15
N ILE A 39 -19.82 13.97 4.96
CA ILE A 39 -18.69 13.96 5.89
C ILE A 39 -19.13 13.80 7.35
N ALA A 40 -20.42 13.95 7.64
CA ALA A 40 -21.02 13.64 8.93
C ALA A 40 -22.52 13.37 8.77
N THR A 41 -23.10 12.69 9.75
CA THR A 41 -24.54 12.40 9.88
C THR A 41 -24.96 12.58 11.34
N LYS A 42 -26.24 12.35 11.65
CA LYS A 42 -26.72 12.33 13.04
C LYS A 42 -26.02 11.30 13.94
N ASP A 43 -25.46 10.22 13.36
CA ASP A 43 -24.86 9.09 14.08
C ASP A 43 -23.34 9.01 13.91
N MET A 44 -22.75 9.84 13.03
CA MET A 44 -21.32 9.84 12.74
C MET A 44 -20.79 11.27 12.61
N SER A 45 -19.77 11.60 13.39
CA SER A 45 -19.09 12.88 13.36
C SER A 45 -18.12 12.99 12.18
N PHE A 46 -17.61 14.20 11.94
CA PHE A 46 -16.52 14.39 10.98
C PHE A 46 -15.23 13.68 11.39
N GLU A 47 -14.97 13.56 12.69
CA GLU A 47 -13.80 12.81 13.16
C GLU A 47 -13.96 11.32 12.88
N ASP A 48 -15.16 10.75 13.00
CA ASP A 48 -15.43 9.36 12.61
C ASP A 48 -15.18 9.16 11.10
N TYR A 49 -15.57 10.13 10.27
CA TYR A 49 -15.25 10.12 8.83
C TYR A 49 -13.73 10.07 8.59
N LEU A 50 -12.96 10.92 9.27
CA LEU A 50 -11.50 10.94 9.14
C LEU A 50 -10.86 9.65 9.66
N ASP A 51 -11.36 9.10 10.75
CA ASP A 51 -10.89 7.84 11.32
C ASP A 51 -11.18 6.65 10.39
N MET A 52 -12.34 6.62 9.75
CA MET A 52 -12.65 5.65 8.69
C MET A 52 -11.76 5.82 7.47
N ARG A 53 -11.38 7.05 7.11
CA ARG A 53 -10.44 7.31 6.03
C ARG A 53 -9.06 6.71 6.34
N LYS A 54 -8.53 6.92 7.55
CA LYS A 54 -7.27 6.28 7.99
C LYS A 54 -7.36 4.75 7.91
N LEU A 55 -8.46 4.18 8.42
CA LEU A 55 -8.68 2.74 8.40
C LEU A 55 -8.73 2.21 6.96
N HIS A 56 -9.41 2.91 6.05
CA HIS A 56 -9.48 2.54 4.64
C HIS A 56 -8.09 2.53 3.99
N LEU A 57 -7.24 3.54 4.25
CA LEU A 57 -5.87 3.55 3.74
C LEU A 57 -5.07 2.35 4.25
N LEU A 58 -5.11 2.08 5.55
CA LEU A 58 -4.45 0.92 6.14
C LEU A 58 -4.94 -0.37 5.47
N VAL A 59 -6.26 -0.61 5.45
CA VAL A 59 -6.85 -1.84 4.93
C VAL A 59 -6.55 -2.07 3.45
N LYS A 60 -6.70 -1.03 2.64
CA LYS A 60 -6.41 -1.10 1.22
C LYS A 60 -4.97 -1.55 0.99
N THR A 61 -4.01 -0.86 1.61
CA THR A 61 -2.59 -1.05 1.31
C THR A 61 -2.03 -2.34 1.91
N THR A 62 -2.54 -2.78 3.07
CA THR A 62 -1.94 -3.93 3.77
C THR A 62 -2.71 -5.24 3.62
N PHE A 63 -4.03 -5.19 3.56
CA PHE A 63 -4.88 -6.37 3.77
C PHE A 63 -5.68 -6.80 2.53
N PHE A 64 -5.92 -5.90 1.58
CA PHE A 64 -6.56 -6.24 0.29
C PHE A 64 -5.57 -6.46 -0.83
N GLU A 65 -4.47 -5.73 -0.78
CA GLU A 65 -3.39 -5.84 -1.73
C GLU A 65 -2.47 -7.00 -1.31
N LYS A 66 -2.25 -8.00 -2.18
CA LYS A 66 -1.45 -9.23 -1.91
C LYS A 66 0.05 -8.98 -1.59
N ALA A 67 0.43 -7.74 -1.28
CA ALA A 67 1.79 -7.33 -0.99
C ALA A 67 2.33 -7.97 0.30
N TYR A 68 1.50 -8.06 1.35
CA TYR A 68 1.92 -8.53 2.68
C TYR A 68 1.42 -9.93 3.03
N ASP A 69 0.92 -10.67 2.05
CA ASP A 69 0.37 -12.03 2.17
C ASP A 69 1.19 -12.98 3.06
N PRO A 70 2.53 -13.05 2.99
CA PRO A 70 3.32 -13.90 3.87
C PRO A 70 3.06 -13.62 5.37
N LEU A 71 2.97 -12.35 5.77
CA LEU A 71 2.68 -11.96 7.16
C LEU A 71 1.22 -12.26 7.53
N LEU A 72 0.28 -12.06 6.61
CA LEU A 72 -1.15 -12.34 6.87
C LEU A 72 -1.41 -13.83 7.03
N LYS A 73 -0.78 -14.66 6.20
CA LYS A 73 -0.82 -16.12 6.31
C LYS A 73 -0.13 -16.59 7.59
N TYR A 74 0.95 -15.93 8.01
CA TYR A 74 1.63 -16.27 9.26
C TYR A 74 0.75 -15.97 10.47
N ALA A 75 0.10 -14.80 10.49
CA ALA A 75 -0.86 -14.46 11.54
C ALA A 75 -1.93 -15.54 11.70
N LYS A 76 -2.47 -15.99 10.58
CA LYS A 76 -3.50 -17.00 10.54
C LYS A 76 -3.03 -18.39 10.95
N SER A 77 -1.83 -18.82 10.55
CA SER A 77 -1.26 -20.10 11.01
C SER A 77 -0.96 -20.08 12.52
N CYS A 78 -0.78 -18.89 13.11
CA CYS A 78 -0.74 -18.66 14.55
C CYS A 78 -2.12 -18.44 15.19
N GLY A 79 -3.21 -18.66 14.45
CA GLY A 79 -4.58 -18.53 14.93
C GLY A 79 -5.03 -17.10 15.21
N ILE A 80 -4.37 -16.09 14.64
CA ILE A 80 -4.78 -14.68 14.73
C ILE A 80 -5.67 -14.34 13.54
N GLY A 81 -6.87 -13.84 13.84
CA GLY A 81 -7.83 -13.46 12.81
C GLY A 81 -7.40 -12.18 12.07
N LEU A 82 -7.70 -12.08 10.78
CA LEU A 82 -7.41 -10.89 9.97
C LEU A 82 -8.04 -9.62 10.58
N ASN A 83 -9.30 -9.72 11.03
CA ASN A 83 -10.01 -8.61 11.68
C ASN A 83 -9.34 -8.18 13.01
N GLU A 84 -8.81 -9.13 13.77
CA GLU A 84 -8.07 -8.84 15.02
C GLU A 84 -6.77 -8.09 14.70
N LEU A 85 -6.05 -8.51 13.66
CA LEU A 85 -4.82 -7.86 13.21
C LEU A 85 -5.10 -6.46 12.65
N ILE A 86 -6.14 -6.29 11.83
CA ILE A 86 -6.59 -4.96 11.35
C ILE A 86 -6.85 -4.04 12.54
N HIS A 87 -7.66 -4.50 13.50
CA HIS A 87 -8.02 -3.71 14.67
C HIS A 87 -6.78 -3.35 15.51
N ARG A 88 -5.86 -4.31 15.71
CA ARG A 88 -4.60 -4.07 16.42
C ARG A 88 -3.76 -3.02 15.71
N CYS A 89 -3.46 -3.20 14.42
CA CYS A 89 -2.67 -2.26 13.64
C CYS A 89 -3.32 -0.87 13.54
N TYR A 90 -4.65 -0.78 13.53
CA TYR A 90 -5.33 0.51 13.55
C TYR A 90 -5.21 1.19 14.92
N SER A 91 -5.43 0.44 16.00
CA SER A 91 -5.38 0.96 17.38
C SER A 91 -3.99 1.43 17.79
N SER A 92 -2.93 0.81 17.25
CA SER A 92 -1.53 1.18 17.51
C SER A 92 -0.96 2.22 16.54
N LEU A 93 -1.78 2.78 15.64
CA LEU A 93 -1.30 3.71 14.60
C LEU A 93 -0.68 4.99 15.20
N ARG A 94 -1.15 5.40 16.38
CA ARG A 94 -0.57 6.52 17.15
C ARG A 94 0.87 6.29 17.58
N THR A 95 1.26 5.03 17.76
CA THR A 95 2.60 4.59 18.15
C THR A 95 3.37 3.96 16.99
N ALA A 96 2.86 4.07 15.76
CA ALA A 96 3.56 3.60 14.57
C ALA A 96 4.90 4.32 14.38
N PRO A 97 5.82 3.75 13.57
CA PRO A 97 7.05 4.41 13.15
C PRO A 97 6.80 5.86 12.64
N PRO A 98 7.71 6.81 12.91
CA PRO A 98 7.56 8.21 12.50
C PRO A 98 7.19 8.39 11.02
N GLU A 99 7.81 7.58 10.15
CA GLU A 99 7.61 7.60 8.70
C GLU A 99 6.16 7.27 8.35
N LEU A 100 5.58 6.23 8.96
CA LEU A 100 4.18 5.88 8.74
C LEU A 100 3.24 6.93 9.32
N LYS A 101 3.50 7.40 10.54
CA LYS A 101 2.67 8.44 11.18
C LYS A 101 2.59 9.70 10.32
N GLN A 102 3.72 10.10 9.73
CA GLN A 102 3.77 11.24 8.82
C GLN A 102 2.82 11.03 7.64
N VAL A 103 2.93 9.90 6.92
CA VAL A 103 2.09 9.61 5.75
C VAL A 103 0.59 9.61 6.10
N PHE A 104 0.20 9.00 7.22
CA PHE A 104 -1.20 8.99 7.66
C PHE A 104 -1.71 10.37 8.08
N ASN A 105 -0.86 11.20 8.70
CA ASN A 105 -1.23 12.57 9.05
C ASN A 105 -1.39 13.44 7.80
N GLU A 106 -0.43 13.38 6.87
CA GLU A 106 -0.50 14.08 5.59
C GLU A 106 -1.74 13.68 4.79
N TYR A 107 -2.08 12.39 4.76
CA TYR A 107 -3.29 11.90 4.10
C TYR A 107 -4.57 12.51 4.67
N ILE A 108 -4.61 12.72 5.99
CA ILE A 108 -5.77 13.28 6.67
C ILE A 108 -5.86 14.78 6.48
N GLU A 109 -4.74 15.49 6.51
CA GLU A 109 -4.71 16.91 6.16
C GLU A 109 -5.08 17.14 4.69
N ALA A 110 -4.61 16.30 3.77
CA ALA A 110 -5.04 16.32 2.37
C ALA A 110 -6.55 16.03 2.24
N THR A 111 -7.07 15.05 2.97
CA THR A 111 -8.50 14.72 2.99
C THR A 111 -9.34 15.88 3.52
N LYS A 112 -8.88 16.64 4.52
CA LYS A 112 -9.57 17.85 4.99
C LYS A 112 -9.50 18.97 3.95
N SER A 113 -8.35 19.14 3.32
CA SER A 113 -8.06 20.24 2.40
C SER A 113 -8.80 20.12 1.06
N GLU A 114 -9.23 18.91 0.66
CA GLU A 114 -10.02 18.71 -0.56
C GLU A 114 -11.52 19.02 -0.39
N LEU A 115 -11.98 19.34 0.83
CA LEU A 115 -13.41 19.48 1.17
C LEU A 115 -13.84 20.95 1.20
N TRP A 116 -14.69 21.32 0.25
CA TRP A 116 -15.21 22.67 0.07
C TRP A 116 -16.64 22.80 0.60
N ASP A 117 -16.99 23.98 1.12
CA ASP A 117 -18.34 24.29 1.59
C ASP A 117 -19.38 24.39 0.47
N SER A 118 -18.95 24.69 -0.75
CA SER A 118 -19.82 24.82 -1.92
C SER A 118 -19.09 24.44 -3.20
N GLU A 119 -19.85 24.05 -4.22
CA GLU A 119 -19.35 23.80 -5.57
C GLU A 119 -18.76 25.06 -6.19
N GLU A 120 -19.42 26.20 -5.98
CA GLU A 120 -19.00 27.50 -6.50
C GLU A 120 -17.63 27.91 -5.95
N ALA A 121 -17.40 27.76 -4.65
CA ALA A 121 -16.10 28.08 -4.04
C ALA A 121 -14.97 27.20 -4.58
N LEU A 122 -15.25 25.91 -4.81
CA LEU A 122 -14.33 24.96 -5.42
C LEU A 122 -13.99 25.37 -6.85
N VAL A 123 -15.01 25.65 -7.66
CA VAL A 123 -14.87 26.02 -9.07
C VAL A 123 -14.13 27.36 -9.19
N ASP A 124 -14.45 28.35 -8.37
CA ASP A 124 -13.76 29.65 -8.33
C ASP A 124 -12.28 29.51 -7.96
N PHE A 125 -11.95 28.57 -7.06
CA PHE A 125 -10.57 28.28 -6.71
C PHE A 125 -9.81 27.71 -7.90
N TYR A 126 -10.32 26.67 -8.56
CA TYR A 126 -9.63 26.02 -9.69
C TYR A 126 -9.74 26.80 -11.01
N ASN A 127 -10.65 27.76 -11.13
CA ASN A 127 -10.71 28.68 -12.26
C ASN A 127 -9.53 29.65 -12.32
N LYS A 128 -8.78 29.84 -11.23
CA LYS A 128 -7.54 30.62 -11.23
C LYS A 128 -6.45 29.85 -11.97
N GLU A 129 -5.73 30.51 -12.88
CA GLU A 129 -4.71 29.89 -13.73
C GLU A 129 -3.65 29.09 -12.95
N GLU A 130 -3.15 29.63 -11.84
CA GLU A 130 -2.20 28.94 -10.97
C GLU A 130 -2.76 27.61 -10.45
N ASN A 131 -4.00 27.60 -9.95
CA ASN A 131 -4.62 26.42 -9.37
C ASN A 131 -5.06 25.41 -10.43
N TYR A 132 -5.50 25.89 -11.59
CA TYR A 132 -5.74 25.04 -12.75
C TYR A 132 -4.46 24.31 -13.18
N ASN A 133 -3.33 25.00 -13.19
CA ASN A 133 -2.04 24.39 -13.52
C ASN A 133 -1.62 23.34 -12.49
N LYS A 134 -1.88 23.57 -11.18
CA LYS A 134 -1.67 22.57 -10.13
C LYS A 134 -2.60 21.35 -10.27
N LEU A 135 -3.84 21.56 -10.71
CA LEU A 135 -4.77 20.48 -11.02
C LEU A 135 -4.30 19.67 -12.25
N ALA A 136 -3.84 20.37 -13.29
CA ALA A 136 -3.31 19.78 -14.52
C ALA A 136 -1.99 19.03 -14.33
N SER A 137 -1.10 19.52 -13.46
CA SER A 137 0.16 18.85 -13.10
C SER A 137 -0.06 17.67 -12.16
N GLY A 138 -1.23 17.59 -11.51
CA GLY A 138 -1.53 16.57 -10.52
C GLY A 138 -1.07 16.89 -9.10
N GLU A 139 -0.53 18.09 -8.86
CA GLU A 139 -0.21 18.59 -7.52
C GLU A 139 -1.46 18.71 -6.64
N LEU A 140 -2.60 19.03 -7.24
CA LEU A 140 -3.92 19.08 -6.59
C LEU A 140 -4.95 18.20 -7.30
N GLY A 141 -6.05 17.89 -6.60
CA GLY A 141 -7.19 17.16 -7.15
C GLY A 141 -6.89 15.71 -7.54
N GLY A 142 -5.83 15.14 -6.97
CA GLY A 142 -5.50 13.73 -7.13
C GLY A 142 -6.43 12.81 -6.35
N ASN A 143 -6.43 11.53 -6.74
CA ASN A 143 -7.14 10.52 -5.96
C ASN A 143 -6.29 10.17 -4.73
N LEU A 144 -6.62 10.78 -3.57
CA LEU A 144 -5.80 10.67 -2.36
C LEU A 144 -5.58 9.22 -1.92
N ILE A 145 -6.62 8.37 -1.94
CA ILE A 145 -6.47 6.97 -1.50
C ILE A 145 -5.51 6.19 -2.42
N GLN A 146 -5.51 6.47 -3.72
CA GLN A 146 -4.57 5.86 -4.67
C GLN A 146 -3.15 6.38 -4.47
N GLN A 147 -2.98 7.69 -4.33
CA GLN A 147 -1.69 8.33 -4.15
C GLN A 147 -0.98 7.87 -2.87
N TYR A 148 -1.68 7.90 -1.74
CA TYR A 148 -1.07 7.52 -0.46
C TYR A 148 -0.86 6.00 -0.35
N SER A 149 -1.70 5.18 -0.98
CA SER A 149 -1.44 3.73 -1.09
C SER A 149 -0.19 3.45 -1.93
N ALA A 150 -0.03 4.16 -3.04
CA ALA A 150 1.17 4.06 -3.88
C ALA A 150 2.43 4.49 -3.11
N ASN A 151 2.37 5.61 -2.39
CA ASN A 151 3.46 6.10 -1.55
C ASN A 151 3.88 5.05 -0.49
N LEU A 152 2.91 4.46 0.21
CA LEU A 152 3.16 3.41 1.19
C LEU A 152 3.81 2.17 0.56
N LEU A 153 3.38 1.74 -0.63
CA LEU A 153 3.93 0.56 -1.31
C LEU A 153 5.27 0.81 -2.01
N ASN A 154 5.56 2.05 -2.38
CA ASN A 154 6.78 2.42 -3.11
C ASN A 154 7.91 2.82 -2.15
N VAL A 155 7.60 3.71 -1.21
CA VAL A 155 8.59 4.34 -0.33
C VAL A 155 8.63 3.67 1.04
N HIS A 156 7.46 3.39 1.62
CA HIS A 156 7.36 2.94 3.02
C HIS A 156 7.04 1.46 3.19
N TYR A 157 7.22 0.65 2.13
CA TYR A 157 6.73 -0.73 2.12
C TYR A 157 7.36 -1.59 3.23
N LEU A 158 8.64 -1.37 3.53
CA LEU A 158 9.38 -2.09 4.56
C LEU A 158 8.99 -1.60 5.97
N HIS A 159 8.82 -0.30 6.17
CA HIS A 159 8.31 0.26 7.42
C HIS A 159 6.93 -0.33 7.74
N LEU A 160 6.08 -0.49 6.71
CA LEU A 160 4.76 -1.10 6.85
C LEU A 160 4.84 -2.60 7.14
N ALA A 161 5.73 -3.35 6.48
CA ALA A 161 5.97 -4.77 6.80
C ALA A 161 6.41 -4.95 8.26
N GLN A 162 7.37 -4.15 8.72
CA GLN A 162 7.89 -4.18 10.09
C GLN A 162 6.81 -3.80 11.11
N TYR A 163 5.97 -2.82 10.79
CA TYR A 163 4.85 -2.41 11.64
C TYR A 163 3.77 -3.49 11.78
N ILE A 164 3.43 -4.19 10.69
CA ILE A 164 2.51 -5.33 10.75
C ILE A 164 3.14 -6.45 11.59
N ALA A 165 4.42 -6.76 11.32
CA ALA A 165 5.14 -7.81 12.02
C ALA A 165 5.28 -7.55 13.53
N SER A 166 5.52 -6.31 13.96
CA SER A 166 5.64 -5.97 15.39
C SER A 166 4.32 -6.15 16.13
N ASN A 167 3.22 -5.65 15.57
CA ASN A 167 1.87 -5.85 16.11
C ASN A 167 1.52 -7.34 16.16
N LEU A 168 1.87 -8.08 15.11
CA LEU A 168 1.63 -9.51 15.04
C LEU A 168 2.42 -10.27 16.12
N VAL A 169 3.70 -9.96 16.29
CA VAL A 169 4.55 -10.53 17.34
C VAL A 169 3.97 -10.33 18.73
N GLU A 170 3.48 -9.13 19.03
CA GLU A 170 2.82 -8.84 20.31
C GLU A 170 1.57 -9.70 20.50
N MET A 171 0.69 -9.76 19.49
CA MET A 171 -0.53 -10.56 19.54
C MET A 171 -0.24 -12.07 19.70
N ILE A 172 0.79 -12.60 19.03
CA ILE A 172 1.19 -14.01 19.18
C ILE A 172 1.69 -14.26 20.59
N LYS A 173 2.54 -13.40 21.15
CA LYS A 173 3.04 -13.52 22.52
C LYS A 173 1.91 -13.46 23.55
N GLU A 174 0.96 -12.55 23.38
CA GLU A 174 -0.22 -12.45 24.25
C GLU A 174 -1.07 -13.74 24.23
N LYS A 175 -1.21 -14.37 23.05
CA LYS A 175 -2.07 -15.54 22.85
C LYS A 175 -1.39 -16.88 23.17
N GLN A 176 -0.10 -17.01 22.88
CA GLN A 176 0.65 -18.27 22.91
C GLN A 176 1.85 -18.27 23.85
N GLY A 177 2.22 -17.11 24.42
CA GLY A 177 3.36 -16.95 25.33
C GLY A 177 4.73 -16.83 24.64
N THR A 178 4.90 -17.36 23.44
CA THR A 178 6.15 -17.25 22.66
C THR A 178 5.86 -17.05 21.18
N VAL A 179 6.85 -16.53 20.45
CA VAL A 179 6.83 -16.37 19.00
C VAL A 179 8.20 -16.77 18.45
N ASP A 180 8.21 -17.38 17.27
CA ASP A 180 9.45 -17.64 16.56
C ASP A 180 9.91 -16.35 15.85
N GLY A 181 10.84 -15.63 16.49
CA GLY A 181 11.39 -14.40 15.93
C GLY A 181 12.20 -14.60 14.65
N GLU A 182 12.74 -15.80 14.42
CA GLU A 182 13.49 -16.12 13.21
C GLU A 182 12.55 -16.24 12.01
N GLN A 183 11.41 -16.92 12.17
CA GLN A 183 10.38 -16.98 11.13
C GLN A 183 9.87 -15.60 10.75
N VAL A 184 9.60 -14.74 11.73
CA VAL A 184 9.14 -13.36 11.48
C VAL A 184 10.20 -12.56 10.72
N ALA A 185 11.48 -12.70 11.10
CA ALA A 185 12.59 -12.05 10.40
C ALA A 185 12.70 -12.52 8.94
N GLU A 186 12.63 -13.82 8.69
CA GLU A 186 12.68 -14.37 7.31
C GLU A 186 11.51 -13.89 6.44
N LEU A 187 10.32 -13.73 7.02
CA LEU A 187 9.16 -13.17 6.30
C LEU A 187 9.38 -11.71 5.92
N ILE A 188 9.99 -10.91 6.80
CA ILE A 188 10.35 -9.52 6.51
C ILE A 188 11.42 -9.47 5.42
N ASP A 189 12.45 -10.32 5.50
CA ASP A 189 13.50 -10.40 4.49
C ASP A 189 12.92 -10.80 3.13
N PHE A 190 12.05 -11.81 3.09
CA PHE A 190 11.35 -12.24 1.88
C PHE A 190 10.55 -11.10 1.25
N LEU A 191 9.81 -10.34 2.06
CA LEU A 191 9.09 -9.14 1.61
C LEU A 191 10.04 -8.04 1.11
N SER A 192 11.17 -7.84 1.79
CA SER A 192 12.16 -6.83 1.40
C SER A 192 12.71 -7.10 0.00
N TYR A 193 13.01 -8.36 -0.32
CA TYR A 193 13.49 -8.74 -1.65
C TYR A 193 12.37 -8.73 -2.69
N ARG A 194 11.16 -9.18 -2.34
CA ARG A 194 10.04 -9.26 -3.29
C ARG A 194 9.50 -7.89 -3.69
N LEU A 195 9.33 -7.00 -2.72
CA LEU A 195 8.77 -5.65 -2.90
C LEU A 195 9.87 -4.60 -3.18
N GLY A 196 11.13 -4.93 -2.90
CA GLY A 196 12.27 -4.03 -3.06
C GLY A 196 12.45 -3.53 -4.49
N GLY A 197 12.34 -2.21 -4.66
CA GLY A 197 12.40 -1.57 -5.97
C GLY A 197 11.15 -1.77 -6.81
N ALA A 198 10.01 -2.14 -6.19
CA ALA A 198 8.72 -1.99 -6.83
C ALA A 198 8.54 -0.53 -7.26
N PHE A 199 7.93 -0.34 -8.43
CA PHE A 199 7.69 0.97 -9.01
C PHE A 199 8.95 1.83 -9.31
N LYS A 200 10.13 1.21 -9.44
CA LYS A 200 11.39 1.88 -9.77
C LYS A 200 12.01 1.31 -11.05
N THR A 201 11.99 2.09 -12.14
CA THR A 201 12.49 1.65 -13.46
C THR A 201 13.98 1.34 -13.45
N GLU A 202 14.75 2.08 -12.67
CA GLU A 202 16.20 1.93 -12.52
C GLU A 202 16.59 0.61 -11.86
N MET A 203 15.67 -0.01 -11.09
CA MET A 203 15.89 -1.27 -10.39
C MET A 203 15.37 -2.50 -11.15
N LEU A 204 14.81 -2.32 -12.35
CA LEU A 204 14.25 -3.41 -13.16
C LEU A 204 15.29 -4.45 -13.59
N ASN A 205 16.56 -4.06 -13.67
CA ASN A 205 17.66 -4.95 -14.04
C ASN A 205 18.37 -5.59 -12.85
N ASP A 206 18.06 -5.17 -11.62
CA ASP A 206 18.64 -5.77 -10.44
C ASP A 206 18.18 -7.21 -10.27
N VAL A 207 19.09 -8.06 -9.81
CA VAL A 207 18.83 -9.46 -9.47
C VAL A 207 19.44 -9.70 -8.11
N TYR A 208 18.65 -10.27 -7.21
CA TYR A 208 19.10 -10.63 -5.86
C TYR A 208 18.98 -12.12 -5.65
N THR A 209 19.87 -12.67 -4.85
CA THR A 209 19.77 -14.03 -4.34
C THR A 209 19.83 -14.01 -2.82
N HIS A 210 18.99 -14.79 -2.16
CA HIS A 210 19.00 -14.91 -0.71
C HIS A 210 18.67 -16.34 -0.28
N GLU A 211 19.31 -16.77 0.80
CA GLU A 211 19.07 -18.07 1.41
C GLU A 211 18.03 -17.93 2.53
N PHE A 212 17.04 -18.80 2.52
CA PHE A 212 16.02 -18.91 3.55
C PHE A 212 16.07 -20.31 4.16
N LYS A 213 15.74 -20.41 5.44
CA LYS A 213 15.60 -21.67 6.20
C LYS A 213 14.21 -22.29 6.02
N HIS A 214 13.28 -21.54 5.44
CA HIS A 214 11.95 -22.01 5.08
C HIS A 214 11.65 -21.76 3.59
N ASP A 215 10.95 -22.70 2.94
CA ASP A 215 10.43 -22.54 1.58
C ASP A 215 9.18 -21.64 1.59
N ILE A 216 9.38 -20.35 1.90
CA ILE A 216 8.32 -19.36 2.08
C ILE A 216 7.46 -19.24 0.82
N LYS A 217 8.07 -19.35 -0.37
CA LYS A 217 7.34 -19.25 -1.63
C LYS A 217 6.40 -20.44 -1.80
N ALA A 218 6.86 -21.68 -1.62
CA ALA A 218 6.00 -22.85 -1.73
C ALA A 218 4.87 -22.79 -0.70
N TRP A 219 5.18 -22.39 0.54
CA TRP A 219 4.19 -22.21 1.59
C TRP A 219 3.12 -21.18 1.20
N VAL A 220 3.50 -20.01 0.71
CA VAL A 220 2.53 -18.98 0.28
C VAL A 220 1.69 -19.46 -0.91
N ASP A 221 2.32 -20.07 -1.92
CA ASP A 221 1.65 -20.53 -3.15
C ASP A 221 0.66 -21.67 -2.87
N GLU A 222 0.99 -22.59 -1.96
CA GLU A 222 0.09 -23.68 -1.59
C GLU A 222 -1.15 -23.15 -0.85
N ASN A 223 -0.96 -22.25 0.10
CA ASN A 223 -2.06 -21.62 0.84
C ASN A 223 -2.93 -20.69 -0.04
N ASP A 224 -2.39 -20.18 -1.15
CA ASP A 224 -3.18 -19.47 -2.17
C ASP A 224 -4.10 -20.41 -2.98
N ARG A 225 -3.74 -21.69 -3.13
CA ARG A 225 -4.51 -22.69 -3.89
C ARG A 225 -5.64 -23.33 -3.10
N VAL A 226 -5.46 -23.53 -1.79
CA VAL A 226 -6.43 -24.24 -0.94
C VAL A 226 -7.75 -23.46 -0.83
N GLY A 227 -7.75 -22.14 -1.05
CA GLY A 227 -8.95 -21.32 -1.28
C GLY A 227 -9.91 -21.19 -0.10
N SER A 228 -9.83 -22.06 0.91
CA SER A 228 -10.55 -21.90 2.16
C SER A 228 -9.74 -21.03 3.10
N ASP A 229 -10.36 -19.95 3.55
CA ASP A 229 -9.81 -19.06 4.54
C ASP A 229 -9.73 -19.70 5.96
N ASP A 230 -9.82 -21.01 6.10
CA ASP A 230 -9.93 -21.67 7.41
C ASP A 230 -8.79 -22.63 7.75
N ASP A 231 -7.90 -22.97 6.80
CA ASP A 231 -6.81 -23.95 7.03
C ASP A 231 -5.50 -23.52 6.36
N VAL A 232 -4.80 -22.56 6.98
CA VAL A 232 -3.44 -22.18 6.54
C VAL A 232 -2.42 -23.06 7.24
N GLY A 233 -1.68 -23.84 6.45
CA GLY A 233 -0.62 -24.72 6.95
C GLY A 233 0.45 -23.95 7.72
N ARG A 234 1.08 -24.61 8.70
CA ARG A 234 2.18 -24.02 9.48
C ARG A 234 3.43 -23.88 8.61
N ILE A 235 4.11 -22.74 8.69
CA ILE A 235 5.39 -22.51 8.00
C ILE A 235 6.47 -23.52 8.43
N ASP A 236 6.36 -24.06 9.66
CA ASP A 236 7.21 -25.14 10.18
C ASP A 236 7.29 -26.36 9.24
N ASN A 237 6.20 -26.66 8.52
CA ASN A 237 6.13 -27.79 7.59
C ASN A 237 6.99 -27.56 6.33
N TYR A 238 7.48 -26.34 6.12
CA TYR A 238 8.30 -25.91 4.99
C TYR A 238 9.73 -25.59 5.42
N LYS A 239 10.17 -26.07 6.59
CA LYS A 239 11.54 -25.91 7.08
C LYS A 239 12.51 -26.67 6.17
N ARG A 240 13.18 -25.93 5.30
CA ARG A 240 14.14 -26.42 4.32
C ARG A 240 15.00 -25.23 3.86
N ASN A 241 16.32 -25.41 3.86
CA ASN A 241 17.23 -24.41 3.32
C ASN A 241 17.04 -24.31 1.81
N VAL A 242 16.65 -23.13 1.33
CA VAL A 242 16.40 -22.83 -0.08
C VAL A 242 17.09 -21.54 -0.46
N MET A 243 17.59 -21.48 -1.69
CA MET A 243 18.11 -20.25 -2.27
C MET A 243 17.14 -19.74 -3.33
N TYR A 244 16.59 -18.55 -3.13
CA TYR A 244 15.76 -17.89 -4.12
C TYR A 244 16.53 -16.81 -4.86
N LYS A 245 16.16 -16.65 -6.14
CA LYS A 245 16.52 -15.52 -6.98
C LYS A 245 15.29 -14.62 -7.17
N PHE A 246 15.45 -13.32 -6.91
CA PHE A 246 14.44 -12.28 -7.06
C PHE A 246 14.80 -11.39 -8.25
N PHE A 247 13.94 -11.30 -9.25
CA PHE A 247 14.22 -10.59 -10.50
C PHE A 247 12.92 -10.13 -11.18
N TYR A 248 13.02 -9.27 -12.20
CA TYR A 248 11.92 -9.06 -13.14
C TYR A 248 12.20 -9.85 -14.41
N ASN A 249 11.27 -10.69 -14.86
CA ASN A 249 11.37 -11.30 -16.18
C ASN A 249 11.21 -10.26 -17.31
N THR A 250 11.60 -10.60 -18.53
CA THR A 250 11.58 -9.67 -19.69
C THR A 250 10.20 -9.08 -19.95
N GLU A 251 9.14 -9.89 -19.89
CA GLU A 251 7.76 -9.44 -20.11
C GLU A 251 7.34 -8.38 -19.08
N LYS A 252 7.65 -8.60 -17.80
CA LYS A 252 7.38 -7.61 -16.73
C LYS A 252 8.17 -6.32 -16.95
N LYS A 253 9.45 -6.40 -17.33
CA LYS A 253 10.27 -5.21 -17.60
C LYS A 253 9.65 -4.36 -18.71
N ASP A 254 9.28 -4.99 -19.83
CA ASP A 254 8.69 -4.31 -20.98
C ASP A 254 7.34 -3.68 -20.61
N LYS A 255 6.54 -4.43 -19.86
CA LYS A 255 5.23 -3.96 -19.36
C LYS A 255 5.37 -2.77 -18.41
N ILE A 256 6.20 -2.86 -17.37
CA ILE A 256 6.43 -1.75 -16.41
C ILE A 256 6.97 -0.53 -17.14
N THR A 257 7.94 -0.71 -18.04
CA THR A 257 8.52 0.38 -18.84
C THR A 257 7.46 1.08 -19.69
N THR A 258 6.57 0.30 -20.33
CA THR A 258 5.48 0.83 -21.15
C THR A 258 4.48 1.61 -20.29
N LEU A 259 4.08 1.07 -19.15
CA LEU A 259 3.17 1.73 -18.21
C LEU A 259 3.76 3.04 -17.68
N PHE A 260 5.04 3.05 -17.32
CA PHE A 260 5.69 4.26 -16.78
C PHE A 260 5.92 5.31 -17.86
N LYS A 261 6.19 4.90 -19.10
CA LYS A 261 6.24 5.82 -20.24
C LYS A 261 4.87 6.46 -20.52
N GLN A 262 3.78 5.70 -20.35
CA GLN A 262 2.43 6.18 -20.63
C GLN A 262 1.88 7.08 -19.52
N TYR A 263 2.08 6.70 -18.27
CA TYR A 263 1.44 7.35 -17.12
C TYR A 263 2.39 8.22 -16.32
N GLY A 264 3.69 7.97 -16.32
CA GLY A 264 4.66 8.63 -15.44
C GLY A 264 4.92 7.85 -14.14
N THR A 265 5.77 8.41 -13.28
CA THR A 265 6.32 7.74 -12.07
C THR A 265 5.97 8.43 -10.76
N THR A 266 5.12 9.46 -10.77
CA THR A 266 4.67 10.12 -9.53
C THR A 266 3.70 9.22 -8.77
N ASP A 267 3.56 9.42 -7.45
CA ASP A 267 2.64 8.61 -6.62
C ASP A 267 1.19 8.67 -7.12
N GLN A 268 0.74 9.79 -7.68
CA GLN A 268 -0.59 9.91 -8.28
C GLN A 268 -0.74 9.03 -9.52
N PHE A 269 0.30 8.96 -10.36
CA PHE A 269 0.31 8.11 -11.55
C PHE A 269 0.47 6.64 -11.20
N ILE A 270 1.35 6.30 -10.25
CA ILE A 270 1.45 4.95 -9.69
C ILE A 270 0.10 4.54 -9.12
N GLY A 271 -0.54 5.39 -8.32
CA GLY A 271 -1.87 5.15 -7.79
C GLY A 271 -2.92 4.87 -8.88
N LYS A 272 -2.83 5.53 -10.04
CA LYS A 272 -3.67 5.22 -11.21
C LYS A 272 -3.32 3.87 -11.83
N LEU A 273 -2.04 3.53 -11.94
CA LEU A 273 -1.57 2.24 -12.45
C LEU A 273 -2.13 1.07 -11.63
N LEU A 274 -2.23 1.21 -10.30
CA LEU A 274 -2.82 0.21 -9.41
C LEU A 274 -4.31 -0.08 -9.69
N THR A 275 -5.00 0.78 -10.45
CA THR A 275 -6.39 0.52 -10.91
C THR A 275 -6.48 -0.15 -12.27
N ARG A 276 -5.36 -0.20 -13.01
CA ARG A 276 -5.29 -0.73 -14.38
C ARG A 276 -4.60 -2.07 -14.45
N ASP A 277 -3.75 -2.37 -13.48
CA ASP A 277 -2.97 -3.59 -13.44
C ASP A 277 -2.93 -4.21 -12.05
N SER A 278 -2.54 -5.48 -11.99
CA SER A 278 -2.27 -6.16 -10.73
C SER A 278 -0.98 -5.63 -10.11
N LEU A 279 -0.99 -5.44 -8.79
CA LEU A 279 0.23 -5.15 -8.01
C LEU A 279 1.35 -6.16 -8.24
N LEU A 280 0.99 -7.43 -8.49
CA LEU A 280 1.96 -8.49 -8.75
C LEU A 280 2.81 -8.23 -10.00
N THR A 281 2.35 -7.38 -10.93
CA THR A 281 3.15 -6.92 -12.06
C THR A 281 4.39 -6.16 -11.60
N PHE A 282 4.27 -5.37 -10.53
CA PHE A 282 5.34 -4.51 -10.01
C PHE A 282 6.21 -5.17 -8.94
N PHE A 283 5.95 -6.43 -8.60
CA PHE A 283 6.77 -7.18 -7.66
C PHE A 283 7.70 -8.12 -8.40
N ARG A 284 8.85 -8.39 -7.80
CA ARG A 284 9.84 -9.32 -8.37
C ARG A 284 9.27 -10.73 -8.46
N ASP A 285 9.58 -11.39 -9.56
CA ASP A 285 9.46 -12.84 -9.69
C ASP A 285 10.47 -13.54 -8.79
N ILE A 286 10.13 -14.76 -8.39
CA ILE A 286 10.91 -15.56 -7.45
C ILE A 286 11.13 -16.93 -8.08
N GLU A 287 12.40 -17.32 -8.20
CA GLU A 287 12.83 -18.59 -8.76
C GLU A 287 13.68 -19.33 -7.74
N LEU A 288 13.40 -20.61 -7.51
CA LEU A 288 14.26 -21.48 -6.71
C LEU A 288 15.50 -21.83 -7.53
N VAL A 289 16.67 -21.40 -7.08
CA VAL A 289 17.94 -21.60 -7.81
C VAL A 289 18.87 -22.62 -7.17
N GLY A 290 18.54 -23.09 -5.97
CA GLY A 290 19.28 -24.18 -5.34
C GLY A 290 18.66 -24.66 -4.03
N GLU A 291 18.88 -25.93 -3.78
CA GLU A 291 18.85 -26.61 -2.48
C GLU A 291 20.27 -27.19 -2.41
N GLU A 292 21.13 -26.77 -1.45
CA GLU A 292 22.60 -27.01 -1.42
C GLU A 292 23.11 -28.08 -2.43
N ASN A 293 23.74 -27.73 -3.55
CA ASN A 293 25.10 -27.21 -3.63
C ASN A 293 25.39 -26.60 -5.01
N LYS A 294 25.78 -25.32 -5.08
CA LYS A 294 26.96 -24.81 -5.82
C LYS A 294 27.02 -23.28 -5.80
N THR A 295 28.09 -22.78 -5.20
CA THR A 295 28.81 -21.52 -5.48
C THR A 295 28.03 -20.42 -6.22
N ALA A 296 27.47 -19.49 -5.46
CA ALA A 296 27.07 -18.19 -5.98
C ALA A 296 28.32 -17.34 -6.26
N THR A 297 28.53 -16.98 -7.53
CA THR A 297 29.42 -15.90 -7.94
C THR A 297 28.94 -14.60 -7.32
N GLN A 298 29.87 -13.76 -6.85
CA GLN A 298 29.62 -12.48 -6.19
C GLN A 298 28.56 -11.64 -6.92
N VAL A 299 27.45 -11.39 -6.24
CA VAL A 299 26.41 -10.43 -6.63
C VAL A 299 26.14 -9.55 -5.41
N LYS A 300 25.95 -8.24 -5.65
CA LYS A 300 25.86 -7.16 -4.65
C LYS A 300 25.11 -7.59 -3.39
N GLU A 301 25.77 -7.46 -2.24
CA GLU A 301 25.11 -7.52 -0.94
C GLU A 301 23.91 -6.58 -0.96
N ALA A 302 22.80 -7.05 -0.39
CA ALA A 302 21.64 -6.22 -0.16
C ALA A 302 22.07 -4.91 0.49
N ILE A 303 21.51 -3.81 0.00
CA ILE A 303 21.55 -2.52 0.67
C ILE A 303 21.21 -2.81 2.13
N SER A 304 22.18 -2.62 3.04
CA SER A 304 21.98 -3.01 4.43
C SER A 304 20.68 -2.39 4.93
N VAL A 305 19.95 -3.09 5.79
CA VAL A 305 18.69 -2.63 6.39
C VAL A 305 18.78 -1.19 6.94
N LYS A 306 19.98 -0.67 7.21
CA LYS A 306 20.25 0.73 7.58
C LYS A 306 20.18 1.76 6.44
N GLN A 307 20.50 1.41 5.21
CA GLN A 307 20.56 2.34 4.06
C GLN A 307 19.20 2.54 3.38
N LEU A 308 18.23 1.64 3.56
CA LEU A 308 16.84 1.83 3.08
C LEU A 308 15.98 2.67 4.05
N ALA A 309 16.43 2.82 5.31
CA ALA A 309 15.73 3.61 6.33
C ALA A 309 16.15 5.10 6.34
N THR A 310 17.33 5.43 5.81
CA THR A 310 17.78 6.81 5.63
C THR A 310 17.47 7.23 4.20
N GLY A 311 16.40 7.99 4.00
CA GLY A 311 15.96 8.52 2.70
C GLY A 311 16.92 9.54 2.07
N ASP A 312 18.22 9.23 2.00
CA ASP A 312 19.19 9.98 1.21
C ASP A 312 19.15 9.47 -0.24
N TYR A 313 18.06 9.82 -0.92
CA TYR A 313 18.10 9.98 -2.37
C TYR A 313 18.27 11.49 -2.60
N GLU A 314 19.50 11.91 -2.87
CA GLU A 314 19.75 13.26 -3.37
C GLU A 314 18.88 13.51 -4.61
N ARG A 315 18.35 14.74 -4.66
CA ARG A 315 17.38 15.27 -5.63
C ARG A 315 17.76 15.06 -7.09
#